data_AF-A0AA43UB53-F1
#
_entry.id   AF-A0AA43UB53-F1
#
_cell.length_a   1.000
_cell.length_b   1.000
_cell.length_c   1.000
_cell.angle_alpha   90.00
_cell.angle_beta   90.00
_cell.angle_gamma   90.00
#
_symmetry.space_group_name_H-M   'P 1'
#
loop_
_entity.id
_entity.type
_entity.pdbx_description
1 polymer ?
#
loop_
_entity_poly.entity_id
_entity_poly.type
_entity_poly.pdbx_seq_one_letter_code
_entity_poly.pdbx_strand_id
1 'polypeptide(L)'
;MKQYVFEGFKLWQKLKLLRVLPRKLKGLDGPICIALKDNIQKRQYDSMWYGGLVATIQYGDLTVDLEALGDVAADLYEKVGQEERHLEYIKDKNNAGEFGSVMQSYIRTDKELFKLLNDEHKHYHLEMHNNNWWECVPYRKDDDCYPESWLTEGDDIWYAIAEAVDYLYMEG
;
A
#
# COMPACT_ATOMS: atom_id res chain seq x y z
N MET A 1 26.45 -3.03 -12.32
CA MET A 1 25.09 -3.37 -12.76
C MET A 1 24.08 -2.63 -11.90
N LYS A 2 22.99 -2.12 -12.49
CA LYS A 2 21.86 -1.59 -11.68
C LYS A 2 21.13 -2.80 -11.10
N GLN A 3 21.08 -2.90 -9.78
CA GLN A 3 20.44 -4.03 -9.08
C GLN A 3 18.91 -3.99 -9.15
N TYR A 4 18.34 -2.84 -9.52
CA TYR A 4 16.90 -2.62 -9.58
C TYR A 4 16.49 -2.03 -10.94
N VAL A 5 15.37 -2.51 -11.46
CA VAL A 5 14.63 -1.95 -12.59
C VAL A 5 13.30 -1.43 -12.07
N PHE A 6 12.94 -0.18 -12.40
CA PHE A 6 11.74 0.49 -11.89
C PHE A 6 10.78 0.86 -13.02
N GLU A 7 9.55 0.37 -12.97
CA GLU A 7 8.47 0.61 -13.94
C GLU A 7 7.28 1.33 -13.30
N GLY A 8 6.69 2.31 -13.98
CA GLY A 8 5.58 3.12 -13.44
C GLY A 8 5.99 4.19 -12.41
N PHE A 9 7.26 4.25 -12.01
CA PHE A 9 7.73 5.22 -11.00
C PHE A 9 8.10 6.60 -11.57
N LYS A 10 7.64 7.65 -10.88
CA LYS A 10 8.15 9.03 -10.94
C LYS A 10 9.51 9.12 -10.25
N LEU A 11 10.33 10.12 -10.62
CA LEU A 11 11.69 10.29 -10.07
C LEU A 11 11.71 10.36 -8.53
N TRP A 12 10.78 11.10 -7.93
CA TRP A 12 10.73 11.24 -6.47
C TRP A 12 10.36 9.93 -5.76
N GLN A 13 9.53 9.09 -6.38
CA GLN A 13 9.16 7.77 -5.85
C GLN A 13 10.39 6.85 -5.88
N LYS A 14 11.13 6.84 -7.00
CA LYS A 14 12.41 6.10 -7.10
C LYS A 14 13.38 6.53 -6.00
N LEU A 15 13.54 7.84 -5.80
CA LEU A 15 14.43 8.37 -4.77
C LEU A 15 13.97 8.05 -3.35
N LYS A 16 12.65 7.98 -3.08
CA LYS A 16 12.13 7.56 -1.78
C LYS A 16 12.38 6.07 -1.54
N LEU A 17 12.03 5.23 -2.51
CA LEU A 17 12.22 3.78 -2.43
C LEU A 17 13.70 3.39 -2.30
N LEU A 18 14.60 4.02 -3.05
CA LEU A 18 16.06 3.78 -2.95
C LEU A 18 16.65 4.12 -1.56
N ARG A 19 15.94 4.85 -0.70
CA ARG A 19 16.40 5.11 0.68
C ARG A 19 16.10 3.96 1.63
N VAL A 20 15.08 3.17 1.33
CA VAL A 20 14.64 2.04 2.17
C VAL A 20 15.12 0.70 1.61
N LEU A 21 15.35 0.60 0.30
CA LEU A 21 15.89 -0.61 -0.31
C LEU A 21 17.32 -0.92 0.17
N PRO A 22 17.68 -2.22 0.27
CA PRO A 22 19.05 -2.65 0.51
C PRO A 22 20.02 -2.03 -0.49
N ARG A 23 21.14 -1.48 0.00
CA ARG A 23 22.14 -0.81 -0.86
C ARG A 23 22.96 -1.77 -1.71
N LYS A 24 23.05 -3.04 -1.30
CA LYS A 24 23.82 -4.08 -1.96
C LYS A 24 23.14 -5.43 -1.77
N LEU A 25 22.58 -5.95 -2.84
CA LEU A 25 22.18 -7.35 -2.95
C LEU A 25 23.37 -8.13 -3.52
N LYS A 26 23.98 -9.00 -2.72
CA LYS A 26 25.11 -9.84 -3.15
C LYS A 26 24.60 -11.21 -3.56
N GLY A 27 25.12 -11.76 -4.65
CA GLY A 27 24.80 -13.12 -5.09
C GLY A 27 23.63 -13.22 -6.07
N LEU A 28 23.02 -12.09 -6.45
CA LEU A 28 22.01 -12.07 -7.51
C LEU A 28 22.68 -12.00 -8.89
N ASP A 29 22.26 -12.87 -9.79
CA ASP A 29 22.75 -12.96 -11.18
C ASP A 29 21.99 -12.02 -12.14
N GLY A 30 20.92 -11.39 -11.65
CA GLY A 30 20.08 -10.45 -12.40
C GLY A 30 19.55 -9.31 -11.55
N PRO A 31 18.85 -8.33 -12.18
CA PRO A 31 18.19 -7.25 -11.44
C PRO A 31 16.85 -7.71 -10.84
N ILE A 32 16.45 -7.07 -9.75
CA ILE A 32 15.06 -7.13 -9.25
C ILE A 32 14.22 -6.10 -10.00
N CYS A 33 13.12 -6.53 -10.59
CA CYS A 33 12.15 -5.68 -11.27
C CYS A 33 11.06 -5.25 -10.29
N ILE A 34 10.77 -3.95 -10.22
CA ILE A 34 9.73 -3.39 -9.36
C ILE A 34 8.83 -2.53 -10.24
N ALA A 35 7.54 -2.89 -10.31
CA ALA A 35 6.54 -2.22 -11.13
C ALA A 35 5.40 -1.70 -10.26
N LEU A 36 5.11 -0.39 -10.32
CA LEU A 36 3.87 0.15 -9.76
C LEU A 36 2.71 -0.19 -10.69
N LYS A 37 1.62 -0.68 -10.11
CA LYS A 37 0.36 -1.01 -10.78
C LYS A 37 -0.73 0.03 -10.49
N ASP A 38 -0.54 0.81 -9.42
CA ASP A 38 -1.37 1.97 -9.09
C ASP A 38 -0.57 3.28 -9.02
N ASN A 39 -1.25 4.41 -9.10
CA ASN A 39 -0.66 5.75 -9.04
C ASN A 39 -0.49 6.22 -7.59
N ILE A 40 0.68 5.94 -7.03
CA ILE A 40 1.02 6.35 -5.66
C ILE A 40 1.12 7.87 -5.52
N GLN A 41 0.19 8.43 -4.77
CA GLN A 41 0.11 9.87 -4.54
C GLN A 41 1.08 10.32 -3.46
N LYS A 42 1.49 11.59 -3.52
CA LYS A 42 2.46 12.13 -2.56
C LYS A 42 1.77 12.30 -1.20
N ARG A 43 2.32 11.68 -0.16
CA ARG A 43 1.80 11.66 1.23
C ARG A 43 0.52 10.84 1.43
N GLN A 44 0.20 9.94 0.51
CA GLN A 44 -0.87 8.95 0.66
C GLN A 44 -0.19 7.59 0.49
N TYR A 45 0.44 7.08 1.53
CA TYR A 45 1.27 5.87 1.48
C TYR A 45 0.65 4.70 2.25
N ASP A 46 -0.37 5.00 3.06
CA ASP A 46 -1.17 4.03 3.81
C ASP A 46 -1.98 3.11 2.89
N SER A 47 -2.17 1.84 3.28
CA SER A 47 -2.98 0.85 2.54
C SER A 47 -4.43 1.30 2.35
N MET A 48 -4.96 2.10 3.29
CA MET A 48 -6.33 2.63 3.24
C MET A 48 -6.62 3.46 1.99
N TRP A 49 -5.61 4.04 1.35
CA TRP A 49 -5.80 4.83 0.13
C TRP A 49 -6.01 3.98 -1.13
N TYR A 50 -5.74 2.68 -1.06
CA TYR A 50 -5.63 1.80 -2.21
C TYR A 50 -6.47 0.53 -2.02
N GLY A 51 -6.61 -0.22 -3.11
CA GLY A 51 -7.25 -1.53 -3.08
C GLY A 51 -6.66 -2.45 -4.15
N GLY A 52 -6.51 -3.72 -3.81
CA GLY A 52 -6.05 -4.77 -4.71
C GLY A 52 -4.59 -4.59 -5.08
N LEU A 53 -4.21 -4.99 -6.30
CA LEU A 53 -2.83 -4.97 -6.75
C LEU A 53 -2.26 -3.54 -6.91
N VAL A 54 -1.25 -3.23 -6.10
CA VAL A 54 -0.60 -1.90 -6.10
C VAL A 54 0.81 -1.94 -6.66
N ALA A 55 1.58 -3.00 -6.42
CA ALA A 55 2.90 -3.17 -7.00
C ALA A 55 3.22 -4.66 -7.26
N THR A 56 4.13 -4.91 -8.20
CA THR A 56 4.70 -6.24 -8.47
C THR A 56 6.20 -6.15 -8.32
N ILE A 57 6.79 -7.06 -7.55
CA ILE A 57 8.23 -7.19 -7.32
C ILE A 57 8.66 -8.57 -7.85
N GLN A 58 9.66 -8.62 -8.72
CA GLN A 58 10.03 -9.86 -9.40
C GLN A 58 11.55 -10.05 -9.46
N TYR A 59 11.99 -11.30 -9.24
CA TYR A 59 13.36 -11.75 -9.51
C TYR A 59 13.32 -13.18 -10.08
N GLY A 60 13.88 -13.36 -11.28
CA GLY A 60 13.79 -14.65 -11.98
C GLY A 60 12.33 -15.06 -12.25
N ASP A 61 11.97 -16.26 -11.82
CA ASP A 61 10.63 -16.85 -11.88
C ASP A 61 9.75 -16.52 -10.65
N LEU A 62 10.35 -16.01 -9.57
CA LEU A 62 9.66 -15.64 -8.34
C LEU A 62 9.12 -14.21 -8.42
N THR A 63 7.83 -14.07 -8.13
CA THR A 63 7.10 -12.80 -8.13
C THR A 63 6.40 -12.63 -6.79
N VAL A 64 6.35 -11.40 -6.29
CA VAL A 64 5.55 -10.99 -5.14
C VAL A 64 4.67 -9.85 -5.60
N ASP A 65 3.36 -10.08 -5.58
CA ASP A 65 2.38 -9.03 -5.73
C ASP A 65 2.12 -8.39 -4.37
N LEU A 66 2.20 -7.07 -4.32
CA LEU A 66 1.89 -6.26 -3.15
C LEU A 66 0.49 -5.69 -3.33
N GLU A 67 -0.42 -6.10 -2.46
CA GLU A 67 -1.83 -5.78 -2.53
C GLU A 67 -2.30 -5.01 -1.29
N ALA A 68 -3.25 -4.08 -1.48
CA ALA A 68 -4.03 -3.50 -0.39
C ALA A 68 -5.30 -4.31 -0.22
N LEU A 69 -5.34 -5.18 0.80
CA LEU A 69 -6.41 -6.15 1.01
C LEU A 69 -7.16 -5.88 2.32
N GLY A 70 -8.47 -6.14 2.28
CA GLY A 70 -9.37 -6.02 3.41
C GLY A 70 -10.78 -5.62 2.97
N ASP A 71 -11.75 -5.82 3.87
CA ASP A 71 -13.06 -5.22 3.71
C ASP A 71 -12.98 -3.81 4.32
N VAL A 72 -13.12 -2.73 3.54
CA VAL A 72 -13.22 -1.39 4.13
C VAL A 72 -14.68 -1.04 4.35
N ALA A 73 -15.02 -0.65 5.58
CA ALA A 73 -16.33 -0.11 5.89
C ALA A 73 -16.16 1.06 6.86
N ALA A 74 -16.68 2.23 6.49
CA ALA A 74 -16.51 3.45 7.27
C ALA A 74 -17.66 4.45 7.07
N ASP A 75 -17.94 5.23 8.12
CA ASP A 75 -18.83 6.39 8.07
C ASP A 75 -18.03 7.66 8.36
N LEU A 76 -18.17 8.67 7.49
CA LEU A 76 -17.54 9.98 7.67
C LEU A 76 -18.58 11.00 8.12
N TYR A 77 -18.25 11.79 9.13
CA TYR A 77 -19.08 12.87 9.63
C TYR A 77 -18.33 14.20 9.64
N GLU A 78 -19.05 15.29 9.39
CA GLU A 78 -18.60 16.66 9.63
C GLU A 78 -18.95 17.08 11.06
N LYS A 79 -17.98 17.62 11.79
CA LYS A 79 -18.16 18.19 13.13
C LYS A 79 -18.74 19.61 12.99
N VAL A 80 -20.00 19.81 13.36
CA VAL A 80 -20.71 21.09 13.25
C VAL A 80 -21.13 21.58 14.64
N GLY A 81 -20.23 22.30 15.31
CA GLY A 81 -20.47 22.80 16.67
C GLY A 81 -20.53 21.66 17.68
N GLN A 82 -21.73 21.39 18.23
CA GLN A 82 -21.98 20.26 19.14
C GLN A 82 -22.68 19.08 18.44
N GLU A 83 -22.98 19.20 17.16
CA GLU A 83 -23.65 18.17 16.36
C GLU A 83 -22.70 17.59 15.32
N GLU A 84 -23.07 16.42 14.80
CA GLU A 84 -22.36 15.74 13.72
C GLU A 84 -23.31 15.53 12.54
N ARG A 85 -22.81 15.83 11.34
CA ARG A 85 -23.53 15.63 10.09
C ARG A 85 -22.87 14.51 9.31
N HIS A 86 -23.59 13.43 9.04
CA HIS A 86 -23.12 12.36 8.17
C HIS A 86 -22.85 12.88 6.76
N LEU A 87 -21.68 12.55 6.21
CA LEU A 87 -21.22 12.95 4.89
C LEU A 87 -21.22 11.77 3.92
N GLU A 88 -20.57 10.68 4.30
CA GLU A 88 -20.32 9.54 3.41
C GLU A 88 -20.46 8.23 4.18
N TYR A 89 -21.03 7.22 3.51
CA TYR A 89 -20.94 5.82 3.92
C TYR A 89 -20.14 5.08 2.85
N ILE A 90 -19.05 4.45 3.26
CA ILE A 90 -18.10 3.76 2.38
C ILE A 90 -18.15 2.27 2.70
N LYS A 91 -18.26 1.44 1.65
CA LYS A 91 -18.22 -0.01 1.78
C LYS A 91 -17.52 -0.64 0.58
N ASP A 92 -16.23 -0.90 0.74
CA ASP A 92 -15.39 -1.59 -0.24
C ASP A 92 -15.18 -3.04 0.19
N LYS A 93 -15.66 -3.99 -0.62
CA LYS A 93 -15.51 -5.44 -0.37
C LYS A 93 -14.80 -6.16 -1.51
N ASN A 94 -14.38 -5.42 -2.52
CA ASN A 94 -13.76 -5.95 -3.73
C ASN A 94 -12.36 -5.36 -3.93
N ASN A 95 -11.79 -4.76 -2.88
CA ASN A 95 -10.49 -4.11 -2.88
C ASN A 95 -10.38 -3.09 -4.05
N ALA A 96 -11.40 -2.26 -4.24
CA ALA A 96 -11.44 -1.29 -5.33
C ALA A 96 -10.75 0.05 -5.00
N GLY A 97 -10.35 0.26 -3.73
CA GLY A 97 -9.78 1.51 -3.26
C GLY A 97 -10.83 2.62 -3.11
N GLU A 98 -12.10 2.25 -2.85
CA GLU A 98 -13.22 3.21 -2.78
C GLU A 98 -13.01 4.22 -1.64
N PHE A 99 -12.46 3.77 -0.51
CA PHE A 99 -12.12 4.64 0.61
C PHE A 99 -11.20 5.77 0.17
N GLY A 100 -10.06 5.47 -0.48
CA GLY A 100 -9.15 6.49 -0.97
C GLY A 100 -9.79 7.44 -1.97
N SER A 101 -10.61 6.90 -2.88
CA SER A 101 -11.32 7.66 -3.92
C SER A 101 -12.33 8.67 -3.37
N VAL A 102 -13.05 8.32 -2.31
CA VAL A 102 -14.02 9.19 -1.63
C VAL A 102 -13.29 10.17 -0.69
N MET A 103 -12.42 9.64 0.18
CA MET A 103 -11.78 10.39 1.26
C MET A 103 -10.83 11.49 0.77
N GLN A 104 -10.26 11.36 -0.43
CA GLN A 104 -9.41 12.40 -1.02
C GLN A 104 -10.13 13.75 -1.22
N SER A 105 -11.47 13.79 -1.18
CA SER A 105 -12.24 15.04 -1.22
C SER A 105 -12.20 15.81 0.10
N TYR A 106 -11.91 15.12 1.22
CA TYR A 106 -11.99 15.64 2.59
C TYR A 106 -10.62 15.76 3.27
N ILE A 107 -9.73 14.79 3.01
CA ILE A 107 -8.37 14.74 3.52
C ILE A 107 -7.39 14.40 2.39
N ARG A 108 -6.12 14.81 2.50
CA ARG A 108 -5.15 14.67 1.39
C ARG A 108 -3.88 13.93 1.78
N THR A 109 -3.72 13.56 3.04
CA THR A 109 -2.46 13.04 3.57
C THR A 109 -2.65 11.97 4.62
N ASP A 110 -1.68 11.05 4.75
CA ASP A 110 -1.60 10.05 5.83
C ASP A 110 -1.68 10.72 7.21
N LYS A 111 -1.10 11.92 7.35
CA LYS A 111 -1.17 12.69 8.60
C LYS A 111 -2.61 13.07 8.96
N GLU A 112 -3.43 13.43 7.98
CA GLU A 112 -4.85 13.74 8.21
C GLU A 112 -5.65 12.47 8.43
N LEU A 113 -5.35 11.39 7.70
CA LEU A 113 -5.92 10.08 7.93
C LEU A 113 -5.67 9.59 9.36
N PHE A 114 -4.43 9.63 9.86
CA PHE A 114 -4.12 9.26 11.24
C PHE A 114 -4.82 10.16 12.26
N LYS A 115 -5.04 11.43 11.96
CA LYS A 115 -5.87 12.27 12.83
C LYS A 115 -7.33 11.83 12.84
N LEU A 116 -7.88 11.37 11.72
CA LEU A 116 -9.24 10.81 11.69
C LEU A 116 -9.31 9.53 12.52
N LEU A 117 -8.37 8.61 12.30
CA LEU A 117 -8.32 7.32 12.99
C LEU A 117 -8.15 7.45 14.51
N ASN A 118 -7.49 8.52 14.97
CA ASN A 118 -7.32 8.83 16.40
C ASN A 118 -8.39 9.81 16.95
N ASP A 119 -9.41 10.16 16.17
CA ASP A 119 -10.43 11.18 16.49
C ASP A 119 -9.86 12.59 16.86
N GLU A 120 -8.66 12.90 16.39
CA GLU A 120 -7.97 14.18 16.60
C GLU A 120 -8.23 15.18 15.46
N HIS A 121 -8.98 14.80 14.44
CA HIS A 121 -9.25 15.68 13.31
C HIS A 121 -10.24 16.78 13.70
N LYS A 122 -9.91 18.03 13.35
CA LYS A 122 -10.65 19.22 13.77
C LYS A 122 -12.06 19.32 13.18
N HIS A 123 -12.21 18.85 11.94
CA HIS A 123 -13.42 19.09 11.14
C HIS A 123 -14.26 17.85 10.88
N TYR A 124 -13.69 16.68 11.07
CA TYR A 124 -14.31 15.43 10.65
C TYR A 124 -14.14 14.39 11.75
N HIS A 125 -15.12 13.50 11.85
CA HIS A 125 -15.08 12.28 12.64
C HIS A 125 -15.19 11.09 11.69
N LEU A 126 -14.43 10.03 11.94
CA LEU A 126 -14.43 8.82 11.11
C LEU A 126 -14.73 7.63 12.00
N GLU A 127 -15.87 6.98 11.77
CA GLU A 127 -16.17 5.68 12.35
C GLU A 127 -15.65 4.60 11.42
N MET A 128 -14.62 3.89 11.85
CA MET A 128 -14.06 2.75 11.11
C MET A 128 -14.65 1.45 11.64
N HIS A 129 -15.27 0.67 10.74
CA HIS A 129 -15.81 -0.65 11.06
C HIS A 129 -14.81 -1.75 10.70
N ASN A 130 -14.19 -1.65 9.52
CA ASN A 130 -13.16 -2.57 9.03
C ASN A 130 -12.15 -1.80 8.14
N ASN A 131 -10.92 -2.31 7.99
CA ASN A 131 -9.79 -1.65 7.34
C ASN A 131 -9.03 -2.55 6.34
N ASN A 132 -8.09 -1.94 5.60
CA ASN A 132 -7.14 -2.61 4.72
C ASN A 132 -5.74 -2.72 5.36
N TRP A 133 -4.95 -3.67 4.89
CA TRP A 133 -3.52 -3.82 5.17
C TRP A 133 -2.74 -4.02 3.86
N TRP A 134 -1.42 -3.87 3.94
CA TRP A 134 -0.52 -4.30 2.88
C TRP A 134 -0.25 -5.80 3.02
N GLU A 135 -0.51 -6.55 1.96
CA GLU A 135 -0.28 -8.00 1.89
C GLU A 135 0.65 -8.33 0.73
N CYS A 136 1.64 -9.17 1.00
CA CYS A 136 2.53 -9.72 -0.01
C CYS A 136 2.07 -11.13 -0.40
N VAL A 137 1.85 -11.31 -1.70
CA VAL A 137 1.33 -12.53 -2.31
C VAL A 137 2.41 -13.11 -3.23
N PRO A 138 3.25 -14.04 -2.74
CA PRO A 138 4.30 -14.64 -3.53
C PRO A 138 3.74 -15.72 -4.46
N TYR A 139 4.31 -15.87 -5.65
CA TYR A 139 4.05 -16.98 -6.56
C TYR A 139 5.20 -17.18 -7.55
N ARG A 140 5.32 -18.40 -8.07
CA ARG A 140 6.18 -18.71 -9.23
C ARG A 140 5.31 -19.01 -10.43
N LYS A 141 5.82 -18.66 -11.61
CA LYS A 141 5.08 -18.73 -12.89
C LYS A 141 4.55 -20.14 -13.22
N ASP A 142 5.23 -21.18 -12.74
CA ASP A 142 4.95 -22.58 -13.08
C ASP A 142 4.56 -23.43 -11.85
N ASP A 143 4.24 -22.81 -10.70
CA ASP A 143 3.88 -23.53 -9.48
C ASP A 143 2.36 -23.67 -9.32
N ASP A 144 1.90 -24.90 -9.09
CA ASP A 144 0.54 -25.19 -8.62
C ASP A 144 0.40 -24.98 -7.09
N CYS A 145 1.53 -24.81 -6.39
CA CYS A 145 1.57 -24.47 -4.98
C CYS A 145 1.77 -22.97 -4.78
N TYR A 146 0.77 -22.31 -4.22
CA TYR A 146 0.88 -20.92 -3.79
C TYR A 146 1.59 -20.87 -2.43
N PRO A 147 2.78 -20.24 -2.32
CA PRO A 147 3.36 -19.96 -1.02
C PRO A 147 2.40 -19.10 -0.19
N GLU A 148 2.50 -19.23 1.13
CA GLU A 148 1.64 -18.49 2.06
C GLU A 148 1.88 -16.98 1.90
N SER A 149 0.80 -16.21 1.75
CA SER A 149 0.86 -14.75 1.76
C SER A 149 1.16 -14.24 3.17
N TRP A 150 1.64 -13.00 3.28
CA TRP A 150 1.93 -12.42 4.58
C TRP A 150 1.59 -10.93 4.65
N LEU A 151 1.20 -10.50 5.85
CA LEU A 151 0.97 -9.10 6.20
C LEU A 151 2.30 -8.41 6.45
N THR A 152 2.52 -7.23 5.88
CA THR A 152 3.75 -6.47 6.13
C THR A 152 3.74 -5.83 7.51
N GLU A 153 4.90 -5.58 8.09
CA GLU A 153 5.00 -5.04 9.47
C GLU A 153 4.58 -3.56 9.61
N GLY A 154 4.27 -2.84 8.53
CA GLY A 154 3.89 -1.43 8.60
C GLY A 154 2.96 -0.96 7.49
N ASP A 155 2.42 0.25 7.69
CA ASP A 155 1.37 0.79 6.82
C ASP A 155 1.89 1.59 5.62
N ASP A 156 3.19 1.89 5.51
CA ASP A 156 3.74 2.68 4.38
C ASP A 156 4.22 1.75 3.25
N ILE A 157 3.66 1.95 2.06
CA ILE A 157 3.95 1.18 0.84
C ILE A 157 5.44 1.01 0.52
N TRP A 158 6.29 1.99 0.84
CA TRP A 158 7.72 1.89 0.51
C TRP A 158 8.43 0.86 1.37
N TYR A 159 8.01 0.69 2.62
CA TYR A 159 8.50 -0.39 3.48
C TYR A 159 7.93 -1.73 3.05
N ALA A 160 6.65 -1.79 2.68
CA ALA A 160 6.04 -3.01 2.14
C ALA A 160 6.77 -3.53 0.88
N ILE A 161 7.13 -2.63 -0.06
CA ILE A 161 7.95 -2.99 -1.23
C ILE A 161 9.36 -3.45 -0.80
N ALA A 162 9.96 -2.83 0.21
CA ALA A 162 11.29 -3.21 0.68
C ALA A 162 11.28 -4.60 1.33
N GLU A 163 10.24 -4.91 2.09
CA GLU A 163 10.03 -6.22 2.71
C GLU A 163 9.86 -7.32 1.64
N ALA A 164 9.07 -7.06 0.59
CA ALA A 164 8.96 -7.96 -0.55
C ALA A 164 10.32 -8.18 -1.27
N VAL A 165 11.16 -7.14 -1.36
CA VAL A 165 12.52 -7.26 -1.90
C VAL A 165 13.41 -8.12 -1.00
N ASP A 166 13.30 -7.97 0.32
CA ASP A 166 14.05 -8.79 1.26
C ASP A 166 13.63 -10.27 1.18
N TYR A 167 12.33 -10.54 1.03
CA TYR A 167 11.82 -11.90 0.76
C TYR A 167 12.43 -12.49 -0.51
N LEU A 168 12.37 -11.77 -1.64
CA LEU A 168 12.98 -12.22 -2.90
C LEU A 168 14.49 -12.46 -2.77
N TYR A 169 15.17 -11.69 -1.93
CA TYR A 169 16.60 -11.87 -1.70
C TYR A 169 16.93 -13.12 -0.87
N MET A 170 16.02 -13.54 0.01
CA MET A 170 16.19 -14.74 0.83
C MET A 170 15.80 -16.03 0.08
N GLU A 171 14.77 -15.96 -0.77
CA GLU A 171 14.15 -17.13 -1.42
C GLU A 171 14.49 -17.29 -2.91
N GLY A 172 15.16 -16.30 -3.52
CA GLY A 172 15.55 -16.26 -4.93
C GLY A 172 17.02 -16.54 -5.17
#